data_AF-A0A7V8X107-F1
#
_entry.id   AF-A0A7V8X107-F1
#
_cell.length_a   1.000
_cell.length_b   1.000
_cell.length_c   1.000
_cell.angle_alpha   90.00
_cell.angle_beta   90.00
_cell.angle_gamma   90.00
#
_symmetry.space_group_name_H-M   'P 1'
#
loop_
_entity.id
_entity.type
_entity.pdbx_description
1 polymer ?
#
loop_
_entity_poly.entity_id
_entity_poly.type
_entity_poly.pdbx_seq_one_letter_code
_entity_poly.pdbx_strand_id
1 'polypeptide(L)'
;GVGEVPAGDDARHSAVAAPYAHVTAPLRRLCDRFAAEAALAVATHVDVPEWVLQALPDVPDLMEHARQREGTVSRAVLDLAEAVVLAGRVGDVLDAVVVGVDDERGADLQLLDPPVRARTKAQLDLGAEVKVKVTAADPIARTVTLTPA
;
A
#
# COMPACT_ATOMS: atom_id res chain seq x y z
N GLY A 1 -32.30 8.52 -2.02
CA GLY A 1 -32.64 7.96 -0.70
C GLY A 1 -31.35 7.86 0.06
N VAL A 2 -31.27 8.50 1.23
CA VAL A 2 -30.07 8.43 2.07
C VAL A 2 -29.91 6.97 2.49
N GLY A 3 -28.77 6.36 2.18
CA GLY A 3 -28.49 4.98 2.59
C GLY A 3 -28.57 4.83 4.11
N GLU A 4 -28.73 3.58 4.58
CA GLU A 4 -28.71 3.30 6.01
C GLU A 4 -27.41 3.81 6.64
N VAL A 5 -27.50 4.60 7.70
CA VAL A 5 -26.33 5.13 8.41
C VAL A 5 -25.62 3.95 9.06
N PRO A 6 -24.34 3.69 8.75
CA PRO A 6 -23.59 2.61 9.38
C PRO A 6 -23.62 2.77 10.89
N ALA A 7 -24.04 1.74 11.61
CA ALA A 7 -24.19 1.75 13.05
C ALA A 7 -23.56 0.50 13.67
N GLY A 8 -23.26 0.56 14.97
CA GLY A 8 -22.64 -0.56 15.67
C GLY A 8 -21.30 -0.93 15.02
N ASP A 9 -21.13 -2.21 14.68
CA ASP A 9 -19.88 -2.75 14.14
C ASP A 9 -19.58 -2.27 12.70
N ASP A 10 -20.60 -1.93 11.92
CA ASP A 10 -20.43 -1.46 10.52
C ASP A 10 -19.71 -0.10 10.44
N ALA A 11 -19.77 0.70 11.52
CA ALA A 11 -19.06 1.97 11.61
C ALA A 11 -17.64 1.83 12.18
N ARG A 12 -17.27 0.67 12.75
CA ARG A 12 -16.05 0.51 13.55
C ARG A 12 -14.84 0.17 12.70
N HIS A 13 -13.75 0.90 12.92
CA HIS A 13 -12.44 0.52 12.42
C HIS A 13 -11.73 -0.40 13.42
N SER A 14 -11.41 -1.62 13.01
CA SER A 14 -10.85 -2.67 13.90
C SER A 14 -9.60 -2.23 14.67
N ALA A 15 -8.62 -1.63 13.98
CA ALA A 15 -7.37 -1.20 14.62
C ALA A 15 -7.53 0.02 15.55
N VAL A 16 -8.56 0.84 15.36
CA VAL A 16 -8.83 2.04 16.19
C VAL A 16 -9.82 1.72 17.31
N ALA A 17 -10.58 0.62 17.17
CA ALA A 17 -11.63 0.16 18.07
C ALA A 17 -12.79 1.16 18.28
N ALA A 18 -13.02 2.07 17.34
CA ALA A 18 -14.05 3.10 17.41
C ALA A 18 -14.70 3.38 16.05
N PRO A 19 -15.88 4.04 16.01
CA PRO A 19 -16.39 4.64 14.78
C PRO A 19 -15.35 5.56 14.15
N TYR A 20 -15.14 5.44 12.84
CA TYR A 20 -14.02 6.13 12.19
C TYR A 20 -14.37 6.60 10.79
N ALA A 21 -13.91 7.81 10.47
CA ALA A 21 -13.94 8.37 9.11
C ALA A 21 -12.70 9.23 8.88
N HIS A 22 -12.25 9.31 7.62
CA HIS A 22 -11.22 10.27 7.22
C HIS A 22 -11.85 11.64 6.96
N VAL A 23 -11.34 12.69 7.61
CA VAL A 23 -11.89 14.06 7.53
C VAL A 23 -10.80 15.15 7.47
N THR A 24 -9.54 14.80 7.64
CA THR A 24 -8.45 15.75 7.94
C THR A 24 -7.53 16.08 6.75
N ALA A 25 -7.70 15.43 5.59
CA ALA A 25 -6.85 15.61 4.43
C ALA A 25 -7.62 15.82 3.09
N PRO A 26 -8.56 16.78 3.02
CA PRO A 26 -9.44 16.97 1.86
C PRO A 26 -8.72 17.35 0.55
N LEU A 27 -7.48 17.84 0.62
CA LEU A 27 -6.70 18.20 -0.56
C LEU A 27 -6.09 17.00 -1.31
N ARG A 28 -5.89 15.87 -0.61
CA ARG A 28 -5.19 14.70 -1.17
C ARG A 28 -6.00 13.39 -1.08
N ARG A 29 -7.19 13.44 -0.50
CA ARG A 29 -8.13 12.31 -0.43
C ARG A 29 -9.53 12.82 -0.70
N LEU A 30 -10.20 12.20 -1.67
CA LEU A 30 -11.52 12.64 -2.12
C LEU A 30 -12.58 12.47 -1.02
N CYS A 31 -12.56 11.35 -0.28
CA CYS A 31 -13.53 11.10 0.79
C CYS A 31 -13.48 12.15 1.91
N ASP A 32 -12.28 12.63 2.29
CA ASP A 32 -12.13 13.69 3.31
C ASP A 32 -12.84 14.97 2.90
N ARG A 33 -12.97 15.28 1.59
CA ARG A 33 -13.71 16.45 1.12
C ARG A 33 -15.22 16.33 1.41
N PHE A 34 -15.82 15.18 1.14
CA PHE A 34 -17.24 14.95 1.43
C PHE A 34 -17.51 14.87 2.94
N ALA A 35 -16.62 14.18 3.67
CA ALA A 35 -16.73 14.07 5.13
C ALA A 35 -16.57 15.42 5.83
N ALA A 36 -15.66 16.28 5.36
CA ALA A 36 -15.45 17.61 5.92
C ALA A 36 -16.68 18.51 5.74
N GLU A 37 -17.32 18.47 4.58
CA GLU A 37 -18.54 19.24 4.31
C GLU A 37 -19.73 18.75 5.14
N ALA A 38 -19.89 17.44 5.30
CA ALA A 38 -20.88 16.87 6.22
C ALA A 38 -20.59 17.28 7.68
N ALA A 39 -19.34 17.22 8.12
CA ALA A 39 -18.94 17.63 9.47
C ALA A 39 -19.19 19.13 9.71
N LEU A 40 -18.92 19.99 8.71
CA LEU A 40 -19.19 21.42 8.78
C LEU A 40 -20.69 21.71 8.90
N ALA A 41 -21.53 21.05 8.11
CA ALA A 41 -22.97 21.19 8.18
C ALA A 41 -23.52 20.79 9.56
N VAL A 42 -23.08 19.64 10.09
CA VAL A 42 -23.44 19.16 11.43
C VAL A 42 -22.98 20.14 12.51
N ALA A 43 -21.74 20.64 12.44
CA ALA A 43 -21.19 21.58 13.41
C ALA A 43 -21.89 22.95 13.40
N THR A 44 -22.53 23.31 12.29
CA THR A 44 -23.26 24.58 12.12
C THR A 44 -24.78 24.43 12.19
N HIS A 45 -25.28 23.23 12.54
CA HIS A 45 -26.69 22.91 12.66
C HIS A 45 -27.52 23.20 11.40
N VAL A 46 -26.93 22.97 10.22
CA VAL A 46 -27.62 23.05 8.93
C VAL A 46 -27.69 21.67 8.28
N ASP A 47 -28.60 21.51 7.33
CA ASP A 47 -28.69 20.29 6.55
C ASP A 47 -27.42 20.06 5.74
N VAL A 48 -26.99 18.79 5.66
CA VAL A 48 -25.88 18.39 4.79
C VAL A 48 -26.24 18.74 3.35
N PRO A 49 -25.36 19.42 2.58
CA PRO A 49 -25.68 19.81 1.22
C PRO A 49 -26.05 18.62 0.33
N GLU A 50 -27.06 18.78 -0.52
CA GLU A 50 -27.58 17.69 -1.36
C GLU A 50 -26.49 17.06 -2.25
N TRP A 51 -25.58 17.87 -2.78
CA TRP A 51 -24.46 17.37 -3.60
C TRP A 51 -23.54 16.40 -2.84
N VAL A 52 -23.43 16.55 -1.51
CA VAL A 52 -22.68 15.62 -0.66
C VAL A 52 -23.44 14.31 -0.55
N LEU A 53 -24.74 14.38 -0.18
CA LEU A 53 -25.59 13.20 0.01
C LEU A 53 -25.73 12.37 -1.26
N GLN A 54 -25.84 13.02 -2.42
CA GLN A 54 -25.96 12.34 -3.72
C GLN A 54 -24.67 11.63 -4.14
N ALA A 55 -23.51 12.20 -3.84
CA ALA A 55 -22.23 11.65 -4.25
C ALA A 55 -21.69 10.59 -3.29
N LEU A 56 -22.03 10.68 -1.99
CA LEU A 56 -21.51 9.79 -0.95
C LEU A 56 -21.58 8.29 -1.27
N PRO A 57 -22.67 7.74 -1.86
CA PRO A 57 -22.74 6.33 -2.23
C PRO A 57 -21.64 5.87 -3.22
N ASP A 58 -21.18 6.77 -4.10
CA ASP A 58 -20.22 6.44 -5.17
C ASP A 58 -18.76 6.65 -4.73
N VAL A 59 -18.53 7.41 -3.65
CA VAL A 59 -17.19 7.76 -3.17
C VAL A 59 -16.34 6.54 -2.80
N PRO A 60 -16.85 5.51 -2.10
CA PRO A 60 -16.05 4.32 -1.75
C PRO A 60 -15.46 3.63 -2.99
N ASP A 61 -16.28 3.38 -4.00
CA ASP A 61 -15.85 2.71 -5.23
C ASP A 61 -14.84 3.58 -6.00
N LEU A 62 -15.06 4.90 -6.08
CA LEU A 62 -14.09 5.82 -6.70
C LEU A 62 -12.74 5.83 -5.96
N MET A 63 -12.78 5.83 -4.63
CA MET A 63 -11.58 5.79 -3.80
C MET A 63 -10.81 4.48 -3.97
N GLU A 64 -11.50 3.34 -4.06
CA GLU A 64 -10.88 2.04 -4.27
C GLU A 64 -10.18 1.97 -5.63
N HIS A 65 -10.84 2.40 -6.71
CA HIS A 65 -10.21 2.47 -8.04
C HIS A 65 -8.99 3.41 -8.06
N ALA A 66 -9.07 4.56 -7.39
CA ALA A 66 -7.94 5.48 -7.28
C ALA A 66 -6.77 4.84 -6.52
N ARG A 67 -7.06 4.15 -5.41
CA ARG A 67 -6.06 3.46 -4.57
C ARG A 67 -5.38 2.32 -5.30
N GLN A 68 -6.12 1.54 -6.10
CA GLN A 68 -5.55 0.48 -6.93
C GLN A 68 -4.56 1.05 -7.96
N ARG A 69 -4.93 2.15 -8.64
CA ARG A 69 -4.06 2.83 -9.60
C ARG A 69 -2.82 3.43 -8.92
N GLU A 70 -3.00 4.12 -7.80
CA GLU A 70 -1.90 4.65 -6.98
C GLU A 70 -0.94 3.54 -6.56
N GLY A 71 -1.48 2.42 -6.06
CA GLY A 71 -0.68 1.26 -5.66
C GLY A 71 0.13 0.67 -6.80
N THR A 72 -0.44 0.56 -8.00
CA THR A 72 0.28 0.07 -9.18
C THR A 72 1.42 1.01 -9.59
N VAL A 73 1.19 2.33 -9.60
CA VAL A 73 2.23 3.31 -9.93
C VAL A 73 3.32 3.34 -8.86
N SER A 74 2.94 3.32 -7.59
CA SER A 74 3.87 3.33 -6.46
C SER A 74 4.79 2.12 -6.48
N ARG A 75 4.24 0.91 -6.68
CA ARG A 75 5.04 -0.32 -6.87
C ARG A 75 6.00 -0.20 -8.06
N ALA A 76 5.50 0.24 -9.21
CA ALA A 76 6.32 0.44 -10.41
C ALA A 76 7.49 1.43 -10.21
N VAL A 77 7.31 2.47 -9.38
CA VAL A 77 8.37 3.43 -9.03
C VAL A 77 9.37 2.82 -8.07
N LEU A 78 8.90 2.05 -7.07
CA LEU A 78 9.76 1.33 -6.14
C LEU A 78 10.60 0.28 -6.85
N ASP A 79 9.99 -0.57 -7.68
CA ASP A 79 10.68 -1.62 -8.45
C ASP A 79 11.81 -1.01 -9.32
N LEU A 80 11.55 0.15 -9.93
CA LEU A 80 12.56 0.90 -10.68
C LEU A 80 13.69 1.39 -9.77
N ALA A 81 13.36 2.03 -8.64
CA ALA A 81 14.36 2.55 -7.71
C ALA A 81 15.25 1.43 -7.17
N GLU A 82 14.65 0.29 -6.80
CA GLU A 82 15.36 -0.90 -6.30
C GLU A 82 16.29 -1.49 -7.36
N ALA A 83 15.82 -1.62 -8.61
CA ALA A 83 16.65 -2.08 -9.72
C ALA A 83 17.81 -1.13 -10.03
N VAL A 84 17.59 0.19 -9.99
CA VAL A 84 18.65 1.20 -10.16
C VAL A 84 19.68 1.12 -9.04
N VAL A 85 19.24 1.00 -7.79
CA VAL A 85 20.12 0.89 -6.62
C VAL A 85 20.99 -0.37 -6.69
N LEU A 86 20.47 -1.49 -7.18
CA LEU A 86 21.20 -2.75 -7.27
C LEU A 86 21.97 -2.96 -8.60
N ALA A 87 21.75 -2.14 -9.62
CA ALA A 87 22.44 -2.25 -10.91
C ALA A 87 23.97 -2.26 -10.78
N GLY A 88 24.52 -1.46 -9.86
CA GLY A 88 25.96 -1.41 -9.57
C GLY A 88 26.47 -2.47 -8.59
N ARG A 89 25.61 -3.38 -8.13
CA ARG A 89 25.89 -4.37 -7.06
C ARG A 89 25.79 -5.82 -7.56
N VAL A 90 25.66 -6.03 -8.87
CA VAL A 90 25.60 -7.38 -9.45
C VAL A 90 26.88 -8.14 -9.14
N GLY A 91 26.75 -9.31 -8.52
CA GLY A 91 27.84 -10.15 -8.05
C GLY A 91 28.07 -10.09 -6.54
N ASP A 92 27.61 -9.02 -5.87
CA ASP A 92 27.76 -8.87 -4.43
C ASP A 92 26.90 -9.86 -3.65
N VAL A 93 27.38 -10.21 -2.45
CA VAL A 93 26.61 -10.95 -1.43
C VAL A 93 26.18 -9.98 -0.35
N LEU A 94 24.87 -9.93 -0.10
CA LEU A 94 24.21 -8.99 0.80
C LEU A 94 23.46 -9.75 1.89
N ASP A 95 23.31 -9.14 3.05
CA ASP A 95 22.51 -9.66 4.15
C ASP A 95 21.04 -9.30 3.96
N ALA A 96 20.15 -10.27 4.22
CA ALA A 96 18.72 -10.14 4.04
C ALA A 96 17.93 -10.90 5.12
N VAL A 97 16.68 -10.52 5.29
CA VAL A 97 15.71 -11.22 6.12
C VAL A 97 14.53 -11.68 5.26
N VAL A 98 14.08 -12.92 5.46
CA VAL A 98 12.88 -13.44 4.81
C VAL A 98 11.64 -12.84 5.47
N VAL A 99 10.86 -12.05 4.72
CA VAL A 99 9.67 -11.34 5.20
C VAL A 99 8.36 -11.90 4.67
N GLY A 100 8.43 -12.84 3.72
CA GLY A 100 7.28 -13.54 3.17
C GLY A 100 7.71 -14.83 2.49
N VAL A 101 6.81 -15.82 2.49
CA VAL A 101 7.03 -17.13 1.86
C VAL A 101 5.79 -17.51 1.08
N ASP A 102 6.00 -18.20 -0.03
CA ASP A 102 4.96 -18.66 -0.95
C ASP A 102 5.43 -19.97 -1.60
N ASP A 103 4.62 -21.02 -1.48
CA ASP A 103 4.98 -22.38 -1.91
C ASP A 103 5.31 -22.46 -3.41
N GLU A 104 4.68 -21.61 -4.23
CA GLU A 104 4.89 -21.60 -5.69
C GLU A 104 5.93 -20.56 -6.12
N ARG A 105 5.98 -19.41 -5.44
CA ARG A 105 6.73 -18.24 -5.89
C ARG A 105 8.05 -18.03 -5.14
N GLY A 106 8.33 -18.80 -4.08
CA GLY A 106 9.55 -18.73 -3.28
C GLY A 106 9.42 -17.76 -2.10
N ALA A 107 10.44 -16.95 -1.86
CA ALA A 107 10.52 -16.10 -0.67
C ALA A 107 10.70 -14.62 -1.01
N ASP A 108 10.00 -13.76 -0.28
CA ASP A 108 10.20 -12.31 -0.27
C ASP A 108 11.28 -11.95 0.75
N LEU A 109 12.26 -11.20 0.29
CA LEU A 109 13.44 -10.80 1.04
C LEU A 109 13.42 -9.29 1.27
N GLN A 110 13.84 -8.87 2.46
CA GLN A 110 14.22 -7.51 2.77
C GLN A 110 15.74 -7.48 2.96
N LEU A 111 16.44 -6.80 2.05
CA LEU A 111 17.87 -6.52 2.25
C LEU A 111 18.06 -5.53 3.40
N LEU A 112 19.14 -5.70 4.16
CA LEU A 112 19.49 -4.81 5.28
C LEU A 112 20.11 -3.50 4.79
N ASP A 113 21.05 -3.60 3.85
CA ASP A 113 21.68 -2.45 3.20
C ASP A 113 22.05 -2.79 1.74
N PRO A 114 21.48 -2.09 0.74
CA PRO A 114 20.45 -1.06 0.84
C PRO A 114 19.06 -1.64 1.23
N PRO A 115 18.09 -0.83 1.70
CA PRO A 115 16.78 -1.31 2.15
C PRO A 115 15.85 -1.65 0.98
N VAL A 116 16.23 -2.64 0.18
CA VAL A 116 15.52 -3.12 -1.01
C VAL A 116 14.71 -4.36 -0.69
N ARG A 117 13.50 -4.46 -1.25
CA ARG A 117 12.73 -5.70 -1.28
C ARG A 117 12.94 -6.39 -2.61
N ALA A 118 13.14 -7.70 -2.57
CA ALA A 118 13.17 -8.50 -3.78
C ALA A 118 12.71 -9.92 -3.50
N ARG A 119 12.39 -10.65 -4.55
CA ARG A 119 11.98 -12.05 -4.46
C ARG A 119 13.08 -12.98 -4.92
N THR A 120 13.25 -14.08 -4.20
CA THR A 120 14.01 -15.25 -4.66
C THR A 120 13.07 -16.40 -4.95
N LYS A 121 13.41 -17.24 -5.93
CA LYS A 121 12.68 -18.50 -6.19
C LYS A 121 13.03 -19.60 -5.20
N ALA A 122 14.05 -19.39 -4.36
CA ALA A 122 14.42 -20.34 -3.32
C ALA A 122 13.32 -20.41 -2.25
N GLN A 123 13.07 -21.62 -1.76
CA GLN A 123 12.25 -21.85 -0.58
C GLN A 123 13.11 -21.60 0.66
N LEU A 124 12.65 -20.71 1.53
CA LEU A 124 13.35 -20.26 2.74
C LEU A 124 12.33 -20.14 3.88
N ASP A 125 12.82 -20.20 5.12
CA ASP A 125 11.96 -20.09 6.29
C ASP A 125 11.65 -18.63 6.62
N LEU A 126 10.38 -18.34 6.93
CA LEU A 126 9.94 -17.01 7.34
C LEU A 126 10.72 -16.51 8.56
N GLY A 127 11.24 -15.29 8.49
CA GLY A 127 12.03 -14.67 9.55
C GLY A 127 13.51 -15.08 9.56
N ALA A 128 13.96 -15.96 8.67
CA ALA A 128 15.37 -16.34 8.60
C ALA A 128 16.24 -15.17 8.11
N GLU A 129 17.40 -15.01 8.75
CA GLU A 129 18.49 -14.17 8.27
C GLU A 129 19.33 -14.98 7.28
N VAL A 130 19.51 -14.45 6.07
CA VAL A 130 20.15 -15.14 4.95
C VAL A 130 21.14 -14.24 4.23
N LYS A 131 22.17 -14.84 3.62
CA LYS A 131 23.04 -14.18 2.66
C LYS A 131 22.55 -14.47 1.25
N VAL A 132 22.44 -13.43 0.43
CA VAL A 132 21.96 -13.55 -0.95
C VAL A 132 22.87 -12.84 -1.92
N LYS A 133 23.08 -13.46 -3.07
CA LYS A 133 23.84 -12.89 -4.18
C LYS A 133 22.92 -12.12 -5.12
N VAL A 134 23.31 -10.91 -5.48
CA VAL A 134 22.67 -10.15 -6.57
C VAL A 134 23.12 -10.75 -7.89
N THR A 135 22.21 -11.43 -8.60
CA THR A 135 22.54 -12.12 -9.87
C THR A 135 22.15 -11.32 -11.10
N ALA A 136 21.11 -10.48 -10.98
CA ALA A 136 20.72 -9.54 -12.02
C ALA A 136 19.98 -8.33 -11.41
N ALA A 137 20.13 -7.17 -12.04
CA ALA A 137 19.36 -5.97 -11.76
C ALA A 137 19.21 -5.16 -13.07
N ASP A 138 17.97 -4.98 -13.53
CA ASP A 138 17.65 -4.33 -14.80
C ASP A 138 16.69 -3.15 -14.56
N PRO A 139 17.19 -1.90 -14.62
CA PRO A 139 16.37 -0.70 -14.49
C PRO A 139 15.30 -0.52 -15.57
N ILE A 140 15.50 -1.04 -16.78
CA ILE A 140 14.54 -0.90 -17.88
C ILE A 140 13.38 -1.86 -17.66
N ALA A 141 13.67 -3.12 -17.35
CA ALA A 141 12.65 -4.10 -16.98
C ALA A 141 12.04 -3.84 -15.60
N ARG A 142 12.74 -3.09 -14.74
CA ARG A 142 12.43 -2.86 -13.32
C ARG A 142 12.42 -4.17 -12.54
N THR A 143 13.47 -4.98 -12.74
CA THR A 143 13.57 -6.30 -12.12
C THR A 143 14.90 -6.48 -11.40
N VAL A 144 14.86 -7.28 -10.34
CA VAL A 144 16.01 -7.72 -9.56
C VAL A 144 15.91 -9.22 -9.38
N THR A 145 17.03 -9.93 -9.49
CA THR A 145 17.12 -11.36 -9.18
C THR A 145 18.15 -11.58 -8.08
N LEU A 146 17.69 -12.20 -6.98
CA LEU A 146 18.52 -12.62 -5.87
C LEU A 146 18.49 -14.14 -5.75
N THR A 147 19.62 -14.73 -5.37
CA THR A 147 19.72 -16.16 -5.04
C THR A 147 20.41 -16.33 -3.69
N PRO A 148 20.11 -17.37 -2.90
CA PRO A 148 20.93 -17.72 -1.75
C PRO A 148 22.40 -17.84 -2.15
N ALA A 149 23.29 -17.30 -1.31
CA ALA A 149 24.74 -17.30 -1.53
C ALA A 149 25.38 -18.62 -1.10
#